data_AF-A0A1T2KU95-F1
#
_entry.id   AF-A0A1T2KU95-F1
#
_cell.length_a   1.000
_cell.length_b   1.000
_cell.length_c   1.000
_cell.angle_alpha   90.00
_cell.angle_beta   90.00
_cell.angle_gamma   90.00
#
_symmetry.space_group_name_H-M   'P 1'
#
loop_
_entity.id
_entity.type
_entity.pdbx_description
1 polymer ?
#
loop_
_entity_poly.entity_id
_entity_poly.type
_entity_poly.pdbx_seq_one_letter_code
_entity_poly.pdbx_strand_id
1 'polypeptide(L)'
;MKSVVGEEIYRRCVEAMADRGMPEIAVRLFKPWTVTTMLSVPPAETGEFLGFYLYRLAVQKGIEVIGLETVQEQLDVFDGMPETDQVALLVDTLNNLDQLPMLNQQLLEAYLQRDLRKLAELSNQSLSLSDEALGYQIKQRVVDDRNRRIAKRLEPLMYEGGLFAAVGALHLPGEAGLLVLLREQGFSVDLVY
;
A
#
# COMPACT_ATOMS: atom_id res chain seq x y z
N MET A 1 15.20 -4.82 16.04
CA MET A 1 15.86 -4.39 14.79
C MET A 1 17.32 -4.85 14.66
N LYS A 2 18.31 -4.27 15.37
CA LYS A 2 19.76 -4.52 15.11
C LYS A 2 20.18 -5.99 15.14
N SER A 3 19.67 -6.78 16.08
CA SER A 3 19.94 -8.23 16.16
C SER A 3 19.33 -9.05 15.03
N VAL A 4 18.30 -8.51 14.37
CA VAL A 4 17.55 -9.18 13.29
C VAL A 4 18.21 -8.92 11.95
N VAL A 5 18.53 -7.65 11.65
CA VAL A 5 19.04 -7.23 10.33
C VAL A 5 20.57 -7.21 10.26
N GLY A 6 21.27 -7.31 11.40
CA GLY A 6 22.71 -7.12 11.50
C GLY A 6 23.13 -5.66 11.58
N GLU A 7 24.38 -5.42 11.97
CA GLU A 7 24.87 -4.06 12.28
C GLU A 7 24.89 -3.13 11.06
N GLU A 8 25.34 -3.62 9.91
CA GLU A 8 25.47 -2.80 8.71
C GLU A 8 24.11 -2.36 8.15
N ILE A 9 23.15 -3.29 8.03
CA ILE A 9 21.79 -2.96 7.57
C ILE A 9 21.09 -2.04 8.57
N TYR A 10 21.29 -2.25 9.88
CA TYR A 10 20.74 -1.38 10.91
C TYR A 10 21.25 0.05 10.77
N ARG A 11 22.56 0.25 10.54
CA ARG A 11 23.14 1.57 10.30
C ARG A 11 22.52 2.27 9.10
N ARG A 12 22.37 1.56 7.97
CA ARG A 12 21.67 2.08 6.78
C ARG A 12 20.21 2.46 7.06
N CYS A 13 19.51 1.70 7.90
CA CYS A 13 18.16 2.06 8.32
C CYS A 13 18.13 3.36 9.12
N VAL A 14 19.05 3.52 10.07
CA VAL A 14 19.14 4.73 10.90
C VAL A 14 19.42 5.95 10.02
N GLU A 15 20.35 5.84 9.07
CA GLU A 15 20.67 6.91 8.12
C GLU A 15 19.44 7.28 7.26
N ALA A 16 18.81 6.30 6.59
CA ALA A 16 17.65 6.56 5.73
C ALA A 16 16.41 7.08 6.49
N MET A 17 16.28 6.75 7.77
CA MET A 17 15.18 7.20 8.62
C MET A 17 15.47 8.56 9.30
N ALA A 18 16.75 8.92 9.48
CA ALA A 18 17.13 10.25 9.95
C ALA A 18 16.69 11.33 8.94
N ASP A 19 16.80 11.04 7.64
CA ASP A 19 16.28 11.91 6.57
C ASP A 19 14.74 12.09 6.63
N ARG A 20 14.05 11.19 7.33
CA ARG A 20 12.60 11.26 7.63
C ARG A 20 12.31 11.86 9.01
N GLY A 21 13.30 12.44 9.68
CA GLY A 21 13.16 13.03 11.00
C GLY A 21 13.01 12.02 12.13
N MET A 22 13.29 10.74 11.88
CA MET A 22 13.14 9.68 12.89
C MET A 22 14.46 9.44 13.62
N PRO A 23 14.50 9.58 14.95
CA PRO A 23 15.72 9.34 15.72
C PRO A 23 16.02 7.84 15.81
N GLU A 24 17.30 7.48 15.99
CA GLU A 24 17.74 6.09 16.11
C GLU A 24 16.96 5.30 17.18
N ILE A 25 16.62 5.94 18.30
CA ILE A 25 15.87 5.28 19.38
C ILE A 25 14.49 4.79 18.93
N ALA A 26 13.85 5.46 17.97
CA ALA A 26 12.62 5.01 17.36
C ALA A 26 12.88 3.82 16.42
N VAL A 27 13.89 3.94 15.54
CA VAL A 27 14.29 2.89 14.60
C VAL A 27 14.62 1.57 15.30
N ARG A 28 15.23 1.63 16.50
CA ARG A 28 15.54 0.46 17.31
C ARG A 28 14.31 -0.37 17.70
N LEU A 29 13.16 0.29 17.88
CA LEU A 29 11.90 -0.32 18.29
C LEU A 29 11.08 -0.85 17.10
N PHE A 30 11.44 -0.48 15.87
CA PHE A 30 10.72 -0.91 14.68
C PHE A 30 11.04 -2.36 14.30
N LYS A 31 10.06 -3.01 13.67
CA LYS A 31 10.26 -4.24 12.91
C LYS A 31 10.82 -3.89 11.52
N PRO A 32 11.50 -4.82 10.81
CA PRO A 32 12.05 -4.56 9.48
C PRO A 32 11.00 -4.00 8.50
N TRP A 33 9.81 -4.61 8.48
CA TRP A 33 8.72 -4.17 7.60
C TRP A 33 8.26 -2.73 7.87
N THR A 34 8.30 -2.27 9.13
CA THR A 34 7.88 -0.91 9.48
C THR A 34 8.78 0.12 8.82
N VAL A 35 10.08 -0.14 8.80
CA VAL A 35 11.04 0.74 8.11
C VAL A 35 10.77 0.69 6.61
N THR A 36 10.63 -0.49 6.01
CA THR A 36 10.26 -0.62 4.59
C THR A 36 9.05 0.24 4.23
N THR A 37 7.93 0.10 4.94
CA THR A 37 6.69 0.83 4.64
C THR A 37 6.87 2.35 4.77
N MET A 38 7.60 2.82 5.79
CA MET A 38 7.90 4.25 5.94
C MET A 38 8.83 4.77 4.85
N LEU A 39 9.75 3.93 4.36
CA LEU A 39 10.65 4.29 3.28
C LEU A 39 9.92 4.38 1.92
N SER A 40 8.97 3.48 1.67
CA SER A 40 8.21 3.42 0.41
C SER A 40 7.25 4.58 0.19
N VAL A 41 6.75 5.20 1.26
CA VAL A 41 5.81 6.33 1.18
C VAL A 41 6.59 7.65 1.09
N PRO A 42 6.25 8.55 0.15
CA PRO A 42 6.90 9.85 0.07
C PRO A 42 6.60 10.67 1.34
N PRO A 43 7.52 11.57 1.76
CA PRO A 43 7.25 12.48 2.87
C PRO A 43 5.96 13.28 2.63
N ALA A 44 5.12 13.41 3.66
CA ALA A 44 3.90 14.17 3.53
C ALA A 44 4.21 15.67 3.46
N GLU A 45 3.74 16.36 2.41
CA GLU A 45 3.91 17.82 2.29
C GLU A 45 2.99 18.58 3.24
N THR A 46 1.74 18.15 3.36
CA THR A 46 0.68 18.79 4.15
C THR A 46 0.23 17.96 5.35
N GLY A 47 0.68 16.71 5.44
CA GLY A 47 0.24 15.74 6.44
C GLY A 47 -1.15 15.14 6.18
N GLU A 48 -1.86 15.54 5.12
CA GLU A 48 -3.21 15.07 4.81
C GLU A 48 -3.24 14.19 3.56
N PHE A 49 -3.70 12.94 3.72
CA PHE A 49 -3.92 12.01 2.61
C PHE A 49 -5.37 12.07 2.13
N LEU A 50 -5.61 11.86 0.83
CA LEU A 50 -6.94 11.96 0.21
C LEU A 50 -8.01 11.11 0.94
N GLY A 51 -7.67 9.89 1.36
CA GLY A 51 -8.58 9.03 2.10
C GLY A 51 -9.00 9.63 3.46
N PHE A 52 -8.07 10.26 4.17
CA PHE A 52 -8.37 10.92 5.44
C PHE A 52 -9.21 12.18 5.24
N TYR A 53 -8.94 12.95 4.18
CA TYR A 53 -9.78 14.08 3.78
C TYR A 53 -11.23 13.64 3.51
N LEU A 54 -11.43 12.58 2.71
CA LEU A 54 -12.76 12.04 2.39
C LEU A 54 -13.48 11.53 3.65
N TYR A 55 -12.76 10.83 4.53
CA TYR A 55 -13.29 10.41 5.83
C TYR A 55 -13.78 11.61 6.67
N ARG A 56 -12.95 12.64 6.83
CA ARG A 56 -13.32 13.86 7.57
C ARG A 56 -14.54 14.55 6.97
N LEU A 57 -14.60 14.63 5.64
CA LEU A 57 -15.73 15.21 4.93
C LEU A 57 -17.03 14.44 5.17
N ALA A 58 -16.98 13.10 5.15
CA ALA A 58 -18.13 12.24 5.44
C ALA A 58 -18.64 12.45 6.89
N VAL A 59 -17.73 12.45 7.87
CA VAL A 59 -18.06 12.71 9.28
C VAL A 59 -18.70 14.08 9.46
N GLN A 60 -18.14 15.13 8.84
CA GLN A 60 -18.70 16.49 8.91
C GLN A 60 -20.09 16.60 8.29
N LYS A 61 -20.38 15.79 7.27
CA LYS A 61 -21.68 15.73 6.60
C LYS A 61 -22.68 14.80 7.28
N GLY A 62 -22.29 14.10 8.36
CA GLY A 62 -23.13 13.11 9.01
C GLY A 62 -23.42 11.88 8.14
N ILE A 63 -22.54 11.59 7.18
CA ILE A 63 -22.61 10.39 6.35
C ILE A 63 -22.04 9.22 7.15
N GLU A 64 -22.72 8.09 7.16
CA GLU A 64 -22.23 6.87 7.78
C GLU A 64 -20.91 6.43 7.14
N VAL A 65 -19.92 6.13 7.99
CA VAL A 65 -18.60 5.66 7.53
C VAL A 65 -18.47 4.19 7.87
N ILE A 66 -18.28 3.38 6.82
CA ILE A 66 -18.02 1.95 6.94
C ILE A 66 -16.57 1.68 6.55
N GLY A 67 -15.83 1.05 7.47
CA GLY A 67 -14.46 0.61 7.19
C GLY A 67 -14.44 -0.64 6.33
N LEU A 68 -13.79 -0.58 5.16
CA LEU A 68 -13.59 -1.76 4.30
C LEU A 68 -12.53 -2.71 4.87
N GLU A 69 -11.61 -2.19 5.69
CA GLU A 69 -10.57 -2.92 6.40
C GLU A 69 -10.33 -2.29 7.78
N THR A 70 -9.85 -3.10 8.72
CA THR A 70 -9.38 -2.63 10.02
C THR A 70 -7.90 -2.28 9.97
N VAL A 71 -7.42 -1.49 10.93
CA VAL A 71 -5.99 -1.19 11.06
C VAL A 71 -5.19 -2.48 11.28
N GLN A 72 -5.67 -3.40 12.12
CA GLN A 72 -4.99 -4.68 12.38
C GLN A 72 -4.85 -5.50 11.09
N GLU A 73 -5.89 -5.57 10.27
CA GLU A 73 -5.85 -6.27 8.98
C GLU A 73 -4.82 -5.72 8.01
N GLN A 74 -4.54 -4.41 8.05
CA GLN A 74 -3.48 -3.80 7.24
C GLN A 74 -2.08 -4.06 7.80
N LEU A 75 -1.94 -4.13 9.12
CA LEU A 75 -0.67 -4.44 9.78
C LEU A 75 -0.28 -5.92 9.59
N ASP A 76 -1.25 -6.83 9.71
CA ASP A 76 -1.05 -8.28 9.61
C ASP A 76 -0.50 -8.72 8.25
N VAL A 77 -0.73 -7.92 7.19
CA VAL A 77 -0.14 -8.12 5.85
C VAL A 77 1.37 -8.32 5.94
N PHE A 78 2.02 -7.45 6.71
CA PHE A 78 3.47 -7.45 6.89
C PHE A 78 3.89 -8.22 8.13
N ASP A 79 3.13 -8.10 9.22
CA ASP A 79 3.51 -8.74 10.49
C ASP A 79 3.43 -10.27 10.42
N GLY A 80 2.54 -10.81 9.58
CA GLY A 80 2.42 -12.23 9.31
C GLY A 80 3.45 -12.76 8.29
N MET A 81 4.43 -11.96 7.84
CA MET A 81 5.51 -12.44 7.00
C MET A 81 6.63 -13.07 7.85
N PRO A 82 7.31 -14.13 7.36
CA PRO A 82 8.56 -14.60 7.96
C PRO A 82 9.55 -13.46 8.15
N GLU A 83 10.25 -13.44 9.28
CA GLU A 83 11.20 -12.35 9.59
C GLU A 83 12.28 -12.23 8.50
N THR A 84 12.75 -13.36 7.95
CA THR A 84 13.69 -13.41 6.82
C THR A 84 13.19 -12.64 5.61
N ASP A 85 11.91 -12.74 5.31
CA ASP A 85 11.29 -12.11 4.14
C ASP A 85 11.12 -10.61 4.38
N GLN A 86 10.80 -10.22 5.62
CA GLN A 86 10.78 -8.80 6.00
C GLN A 86 12.17 -8.17 5.88
N VAL A 87 13.23 -8.90 6.28
CA VAL A 87 14.62 -8.43 6.13
C VAL A 87 15.02 -8.33 4.66
N ALA A 88 14.67 -9.32 3.84
CA ALA A 88 14.95 -9.30 2.40
C ALA A 88 14.27 -8.10 1.72
N LEU A 89 12.99 -7.87 2.02
CA LEU A 89 12.23 -6.72 1.53
C LEU A 89 12.85 -5.37 1.97
N LEU A 90 13.30 -5.27 3.22
CA LEU A 90 13.99 -4.10 3.74
C LEU A 90 15.31 -3.85 3.01
N VAL A 91 16.12 -4.88 2.82
CA VAL A 91 17.41 -4.78 2.12
C VAL A 91 17.22 -4.31 0.67
N ASP A 92 16.25 -4.89 -0.04
CA ASP A 92 15.92 -4.48 -1.40
C ASP A 92 15.45 -3.01 -1.45
N THR A 93 14.59 -2.61 -0.51
CA THR A 93 14.16 -1.20 -0.38
C THR A 93 15.34 -0.27 -0.14
N LEU A 94 16.26 -0.63 0.76
CA LEU A 94 17.47 0.14 1.05
C LEU A 94 18.41 0.25 -0.16
N ASN A 95 18.46 -0.77 -1.01
CA ASN A 95 19.29 -0.79 -2.23
C ASN A 95 18.67 0.06 -3.35
N ASN A 96 17.34 0.25 -3.34
CA ASN A 96 16.59 0.97 -4.36
C ASN A 96 16.06 2.34 -3.87
N LEU A 97 16.54 2.85 -2.72
CA LEU A 97 16.05 4.09 -2.10
C LEU A 97 15.99 5.27 -3.06
N ASP A 98 17.05 5.47 -3.85
CA ASP A 98 17.17 6.61 -4.76
C ASP A 98 16.15 6.58 -5.92
N GLN A 99 15.58 5.41 -6.21
CA GLN A 99 14.60 5.22 -7.27
C GLN A 99 13.15 5.46 -6.78
N LEU A 100 12.90 5.35 -5.48
CA LEU A 100 11.56 5.48 -4.89
C LEU A 100 10.88 6.82 -5.22
N PRO A 101 11.56 8.00 -5.18
CA PRO A 101 10.93 9.27 -5.53
C PRO A 101 10.42 9.31 -6.97
N MET A 102 11.22 8.81 -7.93
CA MET A 102 10.83 8.77 -9.34
C MET A 102 9.65 7.83 -9.56
N LEU A 103 9.66 6.65 -8.94
CA LEU A 103 8.56 5.70 -9.03
C LEU A 103 7.25 6.28 -8.45
N ASN A 104 7.33 6.93 -7.29
CA ASN A 104 6.17 7.58 -6.67
C ASN A 104 5.61 8.71 -7.55
N GLN A 105 6.49 9.51 -8.17
CA GLN A 105 6.08 10.54 -9.11
C GLN A 105 5.37 9.96 -10.34
N GLN A 106 5.88 8.86 -10.91
CA GLN A 106 5.24 8.19 -12.04
C GLN A 106 3.87 7.60 -11.67
N LEU A 107 3.72 7.05 -10.46
CA LEU A 107 2.43 6.57 -9.94
C LEU A 107 1.43 7.71 -9.80
N LEU A 108 1.87 8.86 -9.26
CA LEU A 108 1.03 10.05 -9.15
C LEU A 108 0.59 10.58 -10.52
N GLU A 109 1.51 10.67 -11.48
CA GLU A 109 1.21 11.10 -12.85
C GLU A 109 0.21 10.16 -13.53
N ALA A 110 0.43 8.85 -13.44
CA ALA A 110 -0.49 7.84 -13.98
C ALA A 110 -1.88 7.94 -13.33
N TYR A 111 -1.94 8.17 -12.01
CA TYR A 111 -3.20 8.41 -11.30
C TYR A 111 -3.93 9.66 -11.80
N LEU A 112 -3.23 10.79 -11.91
CA LEU A 112 -3.81 12.06 -12.38
C LEU A 112 -4.28 11.99 -13.84
N GLN A 113 -3.59 11.20 -14.66
CA GLN A 113 -3.95 10.93 -16.06
C GLN A 113 -5.01 9.84 -16.22
N ARG A 114 -5.43 9.19 -15.12
CA ARG A 114 -6.42 8.10 -15.11
C ARG A 114 -5.96 6.88 -15.92
N ASP A 115 -4.64 6.67 -16.01
CA ASP A 115 -4.05 5.58 -16.78
C ASP A 115 -3.93 4.29 -15.93
N LEU A 116 -5.00 3.50 -15.94
CA LEU A 116 -5.04 2.21 -15.24
C LEU A 116 -4.01 1.21 -15.74
N ARG A 117 -3.63 1.26 -17.02
CA ARG A 117 -2.61 0.36 -17.57
C ARG A 117 -1.25 0.72 -17.00
N LYS A 118 -0.91 2.01 -17.00
CA LYS A 118 0.36 2.48 -16.46
C LYS A 118 0.48 2.23 -14.96
N LEU A 119 -0.62 2.39 -14.20
CA LEU A 119 -0.66 2.02 -12.79
C LEU A 119 -0.37 0.52 -12.57
N ALA A 120 -0.92 -0.36 -13.42
CA ALA A 120 -0.66 -1.80 -13.35
C ALA A 120 0.82 -2.13 -13.63
N GLU A 121 1.38 -1.53 -14.68
CA GLU A 121 2.80 -1.70 -15.05
C GLU A 121 3.74 -1.26 -13.93
N LEU A 122 3.52 -0.05 -13.39
CA LEU A 122 4.33 0.51 -12.30
C LEU A 122 4.19 -0.29 -11.02
N SER A 123 2.98 -0.80 -10.69
CA SER A 123 2.78 -1.67 -9.54
C SER A 123 3.60 -2.95 -9.66
N ASN A 124 3.60 -3.59 -10.83
CA ASN A 124 4.39 -4.81 -11.05
C ASN A 124 5.90 -4.53 -11.03
N GLN A 125 6.34 -3.39 -11.57
CA GLN A 125 7.73 -2.96 -11.50
C GLN A 125 8.17 -2.69 -10.06
N SER A 126 7.33 -2.04 -9.25
CA SER A 126 7.64 -1.74 -7.84
C SER A 126 7.79 -2.99 -6.96
N LEU A 127 7.17 -4.09 -7.38
CA LEU A 127 7.19 -5.38 -6.69
C LEU A 127 8.16 -6.38 -7.34
N SER A 128 8.90 -5.94 -8.37
CA SER A 128 9.99 -6.70 -8.98
C SER A 128 11.21 -6.63 -8.08
N LEU A 129 11.14 -7.34 -6.96
CA LEU A 129 12.26 -7.53 -6.03
C LEU A 129 13.32 -8.41 -6.69
N SER A 130 14.54 -8.35 -6.15
CA SER A 130 15.63 -9.26 -6.52
C SER A 130 15.24 -10.75 -6.40
N ASP A 131 14.34 -11.07 -5.47
CA ASP A 131 13.67 -12.36 -5.34
C ASP A 131 12.24 -12.27 -5.91
N GLU A 132 12.04 -12.82 -7.10
CA GLU A 132 10.75 -12.79 -7.81
C GLU A 132 9.64 -13.52 -7.04
N ALA A 133 9.97 -14.61 -6.35
CA ALA A 133 8.99 -15.38 -5.58
C ALA A 133 8.50 -14.57 -4.37
N LEU A 134 9.42 -13.88 -3.68
CA LEU A 134 9.05 -12.94 -2.63
C LEU A 134 8.22 -11.78 -3.18
N GLY A 135 8.61 -11.20 -4.32
CA GLY A 135 7.86 -10.13 -4.98
C GLY A 135 6.41 -10.52 -5.28
N TYR A 136 6.20 -11.73 -5.81
CA TYR A 136 4.87 -12.30 -6.03
C TYR A 136 4.08 -12.46 -4.72
N GLN A 137 4.70 -12.98 -3.66
CA GLN A 137 4.04 -13.13 -2.36
C GLN A 137 3.65 -11.78 -1.74
N ILE A 138 4.49 -10.74 -1.88
CA ILE A 138 4.16 -9.38 -1.44
C ILE A 138 2.97 -8.84 -2.23
N LYS A 139 2.97 -8.97 -3.55
CA LYS A 139 1.83 -8.54 -4.39
C LYS A 139 0.54 -9.20 -3.93
N GLN A 140 0.58 -10.51 -3.72
CA GLN A 140 -0.58 -11.26 -3.30
C GLN A 140 -1.13 -10.75 -1.96
N ARG A 141 -0.25 -10.55 -0.97
CA ARG A 141 -0.65 -10.10 0.38
C ARG A 141 -1.09 -8.64 0.43
N VAL A 142 -0.36 -7.74 -0.22
CA VAL A 142 -0.56 -6.28 -0.13
C VAL A 142 -1.72 -5.81 -1.02
N VAL A 143 -2.03 -6.55 -2.10
CA VAL A 143 -3.06 -6.15 -3.07
C VAL A 143 -4.11 -7.24 -3.25
N ASP A 144 -3.74 -8.42 -3.76
CA ASP A 144 -4.73 -9.38 -4.27
C ASP A 144 -5.66 -9.94 -3.17
N ASP A 145 -5.10 -10.38 -2.03
CA ASP A 145 -5.88 -10.92 -0.90
C ASP A 145 -6.76 -9.84 -0.26
N ARG A 146 -6.26 -8.60 -0.21
CA ARG A 146 -7.01 -7.44 0.27
C ARG A 146 -8.15 -7.09 -0.66
N ASN A 147 -7.93 -7.11 -1.97
CA ASN A 147 -8.97 -6.88 -2.97
C ASN A 147 -10.10 -7.89 -2.85
N ARG A 148 -9.79 -9.18 -2.65
CA ARG A 148 -10.82 -10.21 -2.44
C ARG A 148 -11.64 -9.94 -1.18
N ARG A 149 -11.00 -9.52 -0.09
CA ARG A 149 -11.69 -9.14 1.16
C ARG A 149 -12.58 -7.90 0.95
N ILE A 150 -12.05 -6.88 0.31
CA ILE A 150 -12.75 -5.62 0.03
C ILE A 150 -13.96 -5.89 -0.87
N ALA A 151 -13.80 -6.60 -1.98
CA ALA A 151 -14.89 -6.94 -2.91
C ALA A 151 -16.01 -7.71 -2.19
N LYS A 152 -15.66 -8.69 -1.34
CA LYS A 152 -16.64 -9.42 -0.53
C LYS A 152 -17.41 -8.53 0.46
N ARG A 153 -16.75 -7.52 1.04
CA ARG A 153 -17.39 -6.57 1.97
C ARG A 153 -18.24 -5.52 1.26
N LEU A 154 -17.86 -5.14 0.03
CA LEU A 154 -18.60 -4.19 -0.79
C LEU A 154 -19.90 -4.79 -1.34
N GLU A 155 -19.90 -6.07 -1.68
CA GLU A 155 -21.04 -6.75 -2.31
C GLU A 155 -22.41 -6.46 -1.66
N PRO A 156 -22.63 -6.71 -0.35
CA PRO A 156 -23.93 -6.42 0.26
C PRO A 156 -24.27 -4.91 0.25
N LEU A 157 -23.28 -4.04 0.47
CA LEU A 157 -23.46 -2.58 0.49
C LEU A 157 -23.86 -2.03 -0.88
N MET A 158 -23.37 -2.66 -1.96
CA MET A 158 -23.73 -2.28 -3.33
C MET A 158 -25.17 -2.64 -3.68
N TYR A 159 -25.71 -3.73 -3.13
CA TYR A 159 -27.12 -4.09 -3.30
C TYR A 159 -28.08 -3.14 -2.56
N GLU A 160 -27.64 -2.58 -1.43
CA GLU A 160 -28.40 -1.55 -0.70
C GLU A 160 -28.45 -0.21 -1.47
N GLY A 161 -27.38 0.11 -2.22
CA GLY A 161 -27.27 1.34 -3.00
C GLY A 161 -26.88 2.56 -2.18
N GLY A 162 -26.71 3.73 -2.84
CA GLY A 162 -26.30 4.96 -2.16
C GLY A 162 -24.86 4.97 -1.63
N LEU A 163 -24.01 4.07 -2.14
CA LEU A 163 -22.64 3.87 -1.69
C LEU A 163 -21.64 4.78 -2.42
N PHE A 164 -20.75 5.42 -1.64
CA PHE A 164 -19.49 5.96 -2.12
C PHE A 164 -18.35 5.22 -1.43
N ALA A 165 -17.51 4.53 -2.21
CA ALA A 165 -16.36 3.78 -1.70
C ALA A 165 -15.06 4.42 -2.19
N ALA A 166 -14.12 4.69 -1.27
CA ALA A 166 -12.79 5.20 -1.57
C ALA A 166 -11.74 4.12 -1.28
N VAL A 167 -10.91 3.80 -2.28
CA VAL A 167 -9.82 2.81 -2.20
C VAL A 167 -8.56 3.37 -2.87
N GLY A 168 -7.40 2.83 -2.52
CA GLY A 168 -6.15 3.18 -3.20
C GLY A 168 -6.18 2.79 -4.68
N ALA A 169 -5.57 3.60 -5.55
CA ALA A 169 -5.64 3.41 -7.00
C ALA A 169 -5.11 2.05 -7.47
N LEU A 170 -4.08 1.51 -6.80
CA LEU A 170 -3.50 0.20 -7.11
C LEU A 170 -4.41 -0.99 -6.76
N HIS A 171 -5.53 -0.77 -6.06
CA HIS A 171 -6.55 -1.80 -5.87
C HIS A 171 -7.44 -2.00 -7.11
N LEU A 172 -7.42 -1.08 -8.08
CA LEU A 172 -8.31 -1.12 -9.25
C LEU A 172 -7.83 -2.06 -10.37
N PRO A 173 -6.57 -2.00 -10.84
CA PRO A 173 -6.14 -2.78 -12.01
C PRO A 173 -5.75 -4.23 -11.67
N GLY A 174 -5.57 -5.04 -12.71
CA GLY A 174 -5.09 -6.42 -12.62
C GLY A 174 -6.23 -7.45 -12.52
N GLU A 175 -5.86 -8.73 -12.65
CA GLU A 175 -6.83 -9.85 -12.62
C GLU A 175 -7.52 -9.99 -11.26
N ALA A 176 -6.80 -9.73 -10.18
CA ALA A 176 -7.36 -9.63 -8.83
C ALA A 176 -7.76 -8.19 -8.46
N GLY A 177 -7.83 -7.27 -9.43
CA GLY A 177 -8.25 -5.88 -9.24
C GLY A 177 -9.74 -5.78 -8.94
N LEU A 178 -10.15 -4.77 -8.17
CA LEU A 178 -11.55 -4.56 -7.81
C LEU A 178 -12.46 -4.40 -9.03
N LEU A 179 -11.98 -3.81 -10.13
CA LEU A 179 -12.76 -3.67 -11.36
C LEU A 179 -13.11 -5.02 -12.00
N VAL A 180 -12.25 -6.03 -11.84
CA VAL A 180 -12.50 -7.39 -12.33
C VAL A 180 -13.39 -8.14 -11.34
N LEU A 181 -13.02 -8.13 -10.05
CA LEU A 181 -13.75 -8.85 -9.00
C LEU A 181 -15.22 -8.42 -8.91
N LEU A 182 -15.52 -7.12 -9.04
CA LEU A 182 -16.89 -6.61 -9.02
C LEU A 182 -17.70 -7.05 -10.25
N ARG A 183 -17.07 -7.13 -11.43
CA ARG A 183 -17.72 -7.68 -12.63
C ARG A 183 -18.03 -9.17 -12.48
N GLU A 184 -17.11 -9.93 -11.88
CA GLU A 184 -17.32 -11.35 -11.57
C GLU A 184 -18.47 -11.58 -10.58
N GLN A 185 -18.73 -10.62 -9.69
CA GLN A 185 -19.90 -10.61 -8.80
C GLN A 185 -21.21 -10.19 -9.50
N GLY A 186 -21.17 -9.86 -10.79
CA GLY A 186 -22.34 -9.50 -11.58
C GLY A 186 -22.67 -8.01 -11.65
N PHE A 187 -21.81 -7.13 -11.12
CA PHE A 187 -22.00 -5.69 -11.21
C PHE A 187 -21.52 -5.14 -12.56
N SER A 188 -22.25 -4.15 -13.11
CA SER A 188 -21.77 -3.33 -14.22
C SER A 188 -20.74 -2.32 -13.70
N VAL A 189 -19.62 -2.21 -14.40
CA VAL A 189 -18.51 -1.31 -14.01
C VAL A 189 -18.16 -0.41 -15.19
N ASP A 190 -18.55 0.85 -15.05
CA ASP A 190 -18.33 1.92 -16.02
C ASP A 190 -17.33 2.95 -15.47
N LEU A 191 -16.53 3.49 -16.38
CA LEU A 191 -15.63 4.59 -16.06
C LEU A 191 -16.39 5.91 -16.20
N VAL A 192 -16.49 6.67 -15.11
CA VAL A 192 -17.14 7.99 -15.08
C VAL A 192 -16.08 9.06 -14.91
N TYR A 193 -16.10 10.06 -15.79
CA TYR A 193 -14.98 11.00 -16.00
C TYR A 193 -15.40 12.44 -16.12
#